data_AF-A0A2V9Z3M5-F1
#
_entry.id   AF-A0A2V9Z3M5-F1
#
_cell.length_a   1.000
_cell.length_b   1.000
_cell.length_c   1.000
_cell.angle_alpha   90.00
_cell.angle_beta   90.00
_cell.angle_gamma   90.00
#
_symmetry.space_group_name_H-M   'P 1'
#
loop_
_entity.id
_entity.type
_entity.pdbx_description
1 polymer ?
#
loop_
_entity_poly.entity_id
_entity_poly.type
_entity_poly.pdbx_seq_one_letter_code
_entity_poly.pdbx_strand_id
1 'polypeptide(L)'
;MGAGDDGARFRQLGHKMMCVCSCSQILLECNHVGCAYSDRMRGELMAALDRGDNDDLILQGFVQKYGPTVVAAPTTTGFNRVAWIMPFLALALGLATTILIVRAWSKRPAPAAAGAVLPVTGPELDRFRKKAQEDTEI
;
A
#
# COMPACT_ATOMS: atom_id res chain seq x y z
N MET A 1 -18.05 26.24 -26.21
CA MET A 1 -17.12 26.05 -25.08
C MET A 1 -15.76 26.48 -25.61
N GLY A 2 -15.13 27.61 -25.31
CA GLY A 2 -15.44 28.78 -24.52
C GLY A 2 -14.08 29.33 -24.13
N ALA A 3 -13.39 30.07 -25.00
CA ALA A 3 -11.97 30.47 -24.86
C ALA A 3 -11.57 31.09 -23.49
N GLY A 4 -12.54 31.55 -22.69
CA GLY A 4 -12.33 31.98 -21.31
C GLY A 4 -12.03 30.85 -20.31
N ASP A 5 -12.54 29.64 -20.55
CA ASP A 5 -12.27 28.43 -19.76
C ASP A 5 -10.83 27.95 -19.98
N ASP A 6 -10.40 27.83 -21.24
CA ASP A 6 -9.05 27.36 -21.58
C ASP A 6 -7.96 28.29 -21.03
N GLY A 7 -8.20 29.61 -21.04
CA GLY A 7 -7.30 30.56 -20.40
C GLY A 7 -7.21 30.41 -18.88
N ALA A 8 -8.31 30.05 -18.21
CA ALA A 8 -8.31 29.77 -16.77
C ALA A 8 -7.60 28.44 -16.46
N ARG A 9 -7.86 27.40 -17.25
CA ARG A 9 -7.20 26.09 -17.16
C ARG A 9 -5.70 26.20 -17.41
N PHE A 10 -5.28 26.96 -18.43
CA PHE A 10 -3.87 27.24 -18.70
C PHE A 10 -3.16 27.83 -17.50
N ARG A 11 -3.76 28.85 -16.86
CA ARG A 11 -3.20 29.44 -15.63
C ARG A 11 -3.13 28.41 -14.51
N GLN A 12 -4.21 27.67 -14.26
CA GLN A 12 -4.28 26.72 -13.17
C GLN A 12 -3.27 25.55 -13.33
N LEU A 13 -3.15 24.99 -14.53
CA LEU A 13 -2.22 23.91 -14.83
C LEU A 13 -0.77 24.41 -14.84
N GLY A 14 -0.52 25.60 -15.39
CA GLY A 14 0.81 26.20 -15.38
C GLY A 14 1.35 26.46 -13.97
N HIS A 15 0.49 26.80 -13.01
CA HIS A 15 0.86 26.95 -11.59
C HIS A 15 1.16 25.62 -10.89
N LYS A 16 0.63 24.50 -11.42
CA LYS A 16 0.89 23.15 -10.90
C LYS A 16 2.17 22.55 -11.47
N MET A 17 2.83 23.21 -12.43
CA MET A 17 3.99 22.69 -13.14
C MET A 17 5.24 23.54 -12.90
N MET A 18 6.37 22.86 -12.71
CA MET A 18 7.69 23.47 -12.64
C MET A 18 8.38 23.35 -14.01
N CYS A 19 9.05 24.43 -14.42
CA CYS A 19 9.88 24.41 -15.61
C CYS A 19 11.13 23.55 -15.36
N VAL A 20 11.47 22.66 -16.29
CA VAL A 20 12.64 21.77 -16.18
C VAL A 20 13.98 22.42 -16.55
N CYS A 21 13.99 23.73 -16.76
CA CYS A 21 15.24 24.45 -16.92
C CYS A 21 16.00 24.51 -15.59
N SER A 22 17.26 24.96 -15.62
CA SER A 22 18.12 25.05 -14.43
C SER A 22 17.53 25.89 -13.29
N CYS A 23 16.57 26.78 -13.56
CA CYS A 23 15.94 27.62 -12.54
C CYS A 23 14.87 26.88 -11.70
N SER A 24 14.29 25.79 -12.23
CA SER A 24 13.26 24.97 -11.55
C SER A 24 12.12 25.79 -10.88
N GLN A 25 11.72 26.91 -11.51
CA GLN A 25 10.63 27.76 -11.04
C GLN A 25 9.29 27.29 -11.63
N ILE A 26 8.17 27.74 -11.06
CA ILE A 26 6.84 27.46 -11.61
C ILE A 26 6.74 28.03 -13.04
N LEU A 27 6.11 27.27 -13.94
CA LEU A 27 6.15 27.50 -15.38
C LEU A 27 5.63 28.90 -15.78
N LEU A 28 4.61 29.42 -15.09
CA LEU A 28 4.02 30.73 -15.40
C LEU A 28 4.65 31.88 -14.62
N GLU A 29 5.34 31.60 -13.52
CA GLU A 29 5.97 32.63 -12.67
C GLU A 29 7.46 32.82 -12.96
N CYS A 30 8.06 31.96 -13.79
CA CYS A 30 9.45 32.06 -14.19
C CYS A 30 9.71 33.32 -15.06
N ASN A 31 10.57 34.22 -14.59
CA ASN A 31 10.97 35.45 -15.31
C ASN A 31 12.20 35.27 -16.23
N HIS A 32 12.76 34.07 -16.34
CA HIS A 32 14.00 33.82 -17.07
C HIS A 32 13.81 34.10 -18.57
N VAL A 33 14.30 35.28 -19.00
CA VAL A 33 14.20 35.76 -20.37
C VAL A 33 15.04 34.88 -21.30
N GLY A 34 14.45 34.39 -22.39
CA GLY A 34 15.13 33.54 -23.38
C GLY A 34 15.18 32.06 -23.01
N CYS A 35 14.39 31.61 -22.05
CA CYS A 35 14.33 30.18 -21.69
C CYS A 35 13.52 29.37 -22.70
N ALA A 36 14.21 28.72 -23.65
CA ALA A 36 13.57 27.86 -24.67
C ALA A 36 12.70 26.73 -24.10
N TYR A 37 13.05 26.21 -22.91
CA TYR A 37 12.25 25.18 -22.23
C TYR A 37 10.90 25.73 -21.75
N SER A 38 10.89 26.94 -21.18
CA SER A 38 9.67 27.56 -20.67
C SER A 38 8.67 27.83 -21.80
N ASP A 39 9.16 28.39 -22.91
CA ASP A 39 8.33 28.71 -24.08
C ASP A 39 7.79 27.44 -24.73
N ARG A 40 8.64 26.41 -24.86
CA ARG A 40 8.22 25.10 -25.36
C ARG A 40 7.15 24.47 -24.49
N MET A 41 7.34 24.42 -23.17
CA MET A 41 6.38 23.80 -22.25
C MET A 41 5.03 24.55 -22.24
N ARG A 42 5.05 25.89 -22.30
CA ARG A 42 3.83 26.70 -22.44
C ARG A 42 3.11 26.41 -23.76
N GLY A 43 3.85 26.32 -24.87
CA GLY A 43 3.28 25.94 -26.17
C GLY A 43 2.68 24.53 -26.17
N GLU A 44 3.35 23.57 -25.55
CA GLU A 44 2.83 22.20 -25.40
C GLU A 44 1.57 22.14 -24.51
N LEU A 45 1.50 22.98 -23.46
CA LEU A 45 0.32 23.10 -22.61
C LEU A 45 -0.86 23.72 -23.37
N MET A 46 -0.63 24.80 -24.14
CA MET A 46 -1.66 25.41 -24.98
C MET A 46 -2.18 24.41 -26.01
N ALA A 47 -1.28 23.71 -26.70
CA ALA A 47 -1.66 22.70 -27.69
C ALA A 47 -2.47 21.54 -27.08
N ALA A 48 -2.23 21.18 -25.82
CA ALA A 48 -3.00 20.14 -25.14
C ALA A 48 -4.41 20.61 -24.73
N LEU A 49 -4.53 21.88 -24.32
CA LEU A 49 -5.83 22.50 -24.06
C LEU A 49 -6.64 22.65 -25.35
N ASP A 50 -6.01 23.06 -26.45
CA ASP A 50 -6.66 23.18 -27.76
C ASP A 50 -7.16 21.83 -28.30
N ARG A 51 -6.50 20.72 -27.94
CA ARG A 51 -6.98 19.37 -28.24
C ARG A 51 -8.18 18.93 -27.41
N GLY A 52 -8.53 19.69 -26.35
CA GLY A 52 -9.57 19.30 -25.39
C GLY A 52 -9.13 18.17 -24.46
N ASP A 53 -7.82 17.97 -24.27
CA ASP A 53 -7.31 16.95 -23.36
C ASP A 53 -7.75 17.26 -21.92
N ASN A 54 -7.99 16.22 -21.11
CA ASN A 54 -8.32 16.39 -19.71
C ASN A 54 -7.08 16.78 -18.88
N ASP A 55 -7.29 17.52 -17.79
CA ASP A 55 -6.21 18.07 -16.96
C ASP A 55 -5.22 17.01 -16.45
N ASP A 56 -5.72 15.85 -16.02
CA ASP A 56 -4.90 14.76 -15.51
C ASP A 56 -4.04 14.12 -16.60
N LEU A 57 -4.59 13.97 -17.81
CA LEU A 57 -3.91 13.43 -18.99
C LEU A 57 -2.81 14.38 -19.46
N ILE A 58 -3.08 15.69 -19.41
CA ILE A 58 -2.07 16.72 -19.68
C ILE A 58 -0.92 16.57 -18.69
N LEU A 59 -1.19 16.64 -17.38
CA LEU A 59 -0.15 16.54 -16.35
C LEU A 59 0.63 15.22 -16.45
N GLN A 60 -0.06 14.10 -16.70
CA GLN A 60 0.58 12.80 -16.87
C GLN A 60 1.47 12.76 -18.12
N GLY A 61 1.05 13.37 -19.23
CA GLY A 61 1.86 13.50 -20.44
C GLY A 61 3.15 14.29 -20.18
N PHE A 62 3.05 15.38 -19.42
CA PHE A 62 4.21 16.15 -18.97
C PHE A 62 5.13 15.32 -18.07
N VAL A 63 4.59 14.59 -17.09
CA VAL A 63 5.38 13.71 -16.21
C VAL A 63 6.12 12.63 -17.00
N GLN A 64 5.46 12.01 -17.98
CA GLN A 64 6.09 10.98 -18.82
C GLN A 64 7.23 11.54 -19.67
N LYS A 65 7.10 12.77 -20.15
CA LYS A 65 8.08 13.40 -21.05
C LYS A 65 9.25 14.05 -20.31
N TYR A 66 8.97 14.70 -19.18
CA TYR A 66 9.91 15.55 -18.46
C TYR A 66 10.32 14.99 -17.09
N GLY A 67 9.66 13.94 -16.62
CA GLY A 67 9.89 13.31 -15.33
C GLY A 67 8.93 13.77 -14.24
N PRO A 68 8.91 13.08 -13.08
CA PRO A 68 7.96 13.35 -12.00
C PRO A 68 8.17 14.70 -11.30
N THR A 69 9.33 15.33 -11.48
CA THR A 69 9.67 16.64 -10.89
C THR A 69 9.02 17.82 -11.62
N VAL A 70 8.43 17.59 -12.80
CA VAL A 70 7.78 18.65 -13.60
C VAL A 70 6.46 19.12 -12.97
N VAL A 71 5.84 18.33 -12.09
CA VAL A 71 4.60 18.71 -11.42
C VAL A 71 4.93 19.05 -9.96
N ALA A 72 4.62 20.27 -9.56
CA ALA A 72 4.89 20.81 -8.23
C ALA A 72 4.11 20.07 -7.13
N ALA A 73 2.96 19.49 -7.48
CA ALA A 73 2.15 18.67 -6.61
C ALA A 73 2.24 17.19 -7.03
N PRO A 74 2.44 16.25 -6.09
CA PRO A 74 2.42 14.82 -6.41
C PRO A 74 1.08 14.46 -7.06
N THR A 75 1.12 13.99 -8.31
CA THR A 75 -0.08 13.58 -9.04
C THR A 75 -0.75 12.42 -8.28
N THR A 76 -2.07 12.47 -8.16
CA THR A 76 -2.86 11.48 -7.40
C THR A 76 -3.00 10.13 -8.13
N THR A 77 -2.26 9.93 -9.23
CA THR A 77 -2.39 8.79 -10.13
C THR A 77 -1.33 7.73 -9.88
N GLY A 78 -1.79 6.51 -9.58
CA GLY A 78 -0.99 5.28 -9.57
C GLY A 78 -0.21 5.05 -8.28
N PHE A 79 0.97 5.67 -8.14
CA PHE A 79 1.89 5.40 -7.04
C PHE A 79 1.36 5.91 -5.68
N ASN A 80 0.67 7.05 -5.69
CA ASN A 80 0.09 7.65 -4.49
C ASN A 80 -1.05 6.78 -3.90
N ARG A 81 -1.84 6.09 -4.74
CA ARG A 81 -2.90 5.18 -4.26
C ARG A 81 -2.33 3.95 -3.58
N VAL A 82 -1.27 3.34 -4.13
CA VAL A 82 -0.60 2.20 -3.49
C VAL A 82 0.02 2.62 -2.17
N ALA A 83 0.65 3.80 -2.11
CA ALA A 83 1.19 4.34 -0.87
C ALA A 83 0.12 4.50 0.24
N TRP A 84 -1.13 4.80 -0.12
CA TRP A 84 -2.23 4.93 0.83
C TRP A 84 -2.93 3.60 1.17
N ILE A 85 -2.95 2.63 0.25
CA ILE A 85 -3.57 1.30 0.45
C ILE A 85 -2.63 0.34 1.21
N MET A 86 -1.32 0.45 1.00
CA MET A 86 -0.31 -0.44 1.59
C MET A 86 -0.36 -0.53 3.12
N PRO A 87 -0.53 0.56 3.90
CA PRO A 87 -0.63 0.47 5.35
C PRO A 87 -1.81 -0.39 5.82
N PHE A 88 -2.98 -0.21 5.21
CA PHE A 88 -4.18 -0.97 5.56
C PHE A 88 -4.06 -2.45 5.16
N LEU A 89 -3.49 -2.72 3.98
CA LEU A 89 -3.27 -4.08 3.52
C LEU A 89 -2.27 -4.82 4.41
N ALA A 90 -1.17 -4.17 4.78
CA ALA A 90 -0.17 -4.73 5.68
C ALA A 90 -0.76 -5.06 7.07
N LEU A 91 -1.59 -4.16 7.62
CA LEU A 91 -2.29 -4.38 8.89
C LEU A 91 -3.30 -5.53 8.79
N ALA A 92 -4.10 -5.58 7.72
CA ALA A 92 -5.09 -6.63 7.51
C ALA A 92 -4.43 -8.01 7.38
N LEU A 93 -3.35 -8.11 6.60
CA LEU A 93 -2.58 -9.35 6.46
C LEU A 93 -1.90 -9.74 7.78
N GLY A 94 -1.31 -8.79 8.50
CA GLY A 94 -0.72 -9.04 9.81
C GLY A 94 -1.73 -9.61 10.80
N LEU A 95 -2.91 -8.99 10.90
CA LEU A 95 -3.98 -9.42 11.80
C LEU A 95 -4.59 -10.77 11.38
N ALA A 96 -4.80 -10.99 10.08
CA ALA A 96 -5.29 -12.27 9.59
C ALA A 96 -4.30 -13.40 9.92
N THR A 97 -3.00 -13.16 9.72
CA THR A 97 -1.95 -14.15 9.99
C THR A 97 -1.87 -14.50 11.47
N THR A 98 -1.91 -13.51 12.37
CA THR A 98 -1.91 -13.76 13.82
C THR A 98 -3.15 -14.53 14.27
N ILE A 99 -4.34 -14.15 13.79
CA ILE A 99 -5.59 -14.87 14.10
C ILE A 99 -5.52 -16.33 13.62
N LEU A 100 -5.00 -16.57 12.40
CA LEU A 100 -4.85 -17.92 11.86
C LEU A 100 -3.88 -18.76 12.69
N ILE A 101 -2.74 -18.20 13.10
CA ILE A 101 -1.76 -18.88 13.96
C ILE A 101 -2.38 -19.21 15.32
N VAL A 102 -3.05 -18.25 15.98
CA VAL A 102 -3.71 -18.47 17.27
C VAL A 102 -4.80 -19.53 17.15
N ARG A 103 -5.63 -19.49 16.09
CA ARG A 103 -6.65 -20.52 15.85
C ARG A 103 -6.02 -21.88 15.57
N ALA A 104 -4.93 -21.94 14.82
CA ALA A 104 -4.23 -23.18 14.53
C ALA A 104 -3.63 -23.79 15.80
N TRP A 105 -3.07 -22.97 16.70
CA TRP A 105 -2.53 -23.43 17.97
C TRP A 105 -3.62 -23.79 18.99
N SER A 106 -4.72 -23.04 19.03
CA SER A 106 -5.85 -23.33 19.92
C SER A 106 -6.62 -24.60 19.50
N LYS A 107 -6.62 -24.92 18.19
CA LYS A 107 -7.22 -26.15 17.66
C LYS A 107 -6.26 -27.33 17.62
N ARG A 108 -4.98 -27.16 18.00
CA ARG A 108 -4.12 -28.32 18.23
C ARG A 108 -4.72 -29.08 19.41
N PRO A 109 -5.12 -30.35 19.25
CA PRO A 109 -5.41 -31.17 20.41
C PRO A 109 -4.18 -31.11 21.31
N ALA A 110 -4.39 -30.87 22.61
CA ALA A 110 -3.31 -30.86 23.57
C ALA A 110 -2.46 -32.11 23.29
N PRO A 111 -1.12 -31.99 23.13
CA PRO A 111 -0.29 -33.18 23.06
C PRO A 111 -0.67 -34.00 24.29
N ALA A 112 -1.19 -35.21 24.07
CA ALA A 112 -1.46 -36.15 25.15
C ALA A 112 -0.18 -36.14 25.98
N ALA A 113 -0.27 -35.62 27.21
CA ALA A 113 0.91 -35.38 28.02
C ALA A 113 1.69 -36.70 28.00
N ALA A 114 2.94 -36.67 27.55
CA ALA A 114 3.79 -37.84 27.35
C ALA A 114 4.19 -38.53 28.69
N GLY A 115 3.39 -38.31 29.73
CA GLY A 115 3.45 -38.91 31.05
C GLY A 115 2.08 -38.93 31.75
N ALA A 116 0.96 -38.86 31.01
CA ALA A 116 -0.35 -39.10 31.60
C ALA A 116 -0.46 -40.59 31.96
N VAL A 117 -0.12 -40.91 33.21
CA VAL A 117 -0.51 -42.16 33.84
C VAL A 117 -2.03 -42.16 33.82
N LEU A 118 -2.62 -43.01 32.97
CA LEU A 118 -4.07 -43.24 32.98
C LEU A 118 -4.46 -43.64 34.41
N PRO A 119 -5.47 -43.02 35.03
CA PRO A 119 -5.94 -43.47 36.31
C PRO A 119 -6.47 -44.90 36.13
N VAL A 120 -5.76 -45.86 36.73
CA VAL A 120 -6.24 -47.25 36.80
C VAL A 120 -7.59 -47.22 37.50
N THR A 121 -8.61 -47.69 36.81
CA THR A 121 -9.97 -47.73 37.36
C THR A 121 -10.03 -48.74 38.52
N GLY A 122 -10.82 -48.43 39.54
CA GLY A 122 -10.96 -49.25 40.76
C GLY A 122 -10.94 -50.78 40.58
N PRO A 123 -11.70 -51.37 39.63
CA PRO A 123 -11.71 -52.83 39.45
C PRO A 123 -10.38 -53.43 38.97
N GLU A 124 -9.57 -52.69 38.20
CA GLU A 124 -8.22 -53.13 37.83
C GLU A 124 -7.26 -53.05 39.02
N LEU A 125 -7.37 -52.01 39.85
CA LEU A 125 -6.55 -51.82 41.05
C LEU A 125 -6.78 -52.96 42.07
N ASP A 126 -8.03 -53.40 42.22
CA ASP A 126 -8.39 -54.49 43.12
C ASP A 126 -7.86 -55.85 42.63
N ARG A 127 -7.77 -56.05 41.32
CA ARG A 127 -7.12 -57.24 40.73
C ARG A 127 -5.62 -57.27 41.05
N PHE A 128 -4.92 -56.13 40.95
CA PHE A 128 -3.51 -56.04 41.30
C PHE A 128 -3.26 -56.28 42.80
N ARG A 129 -4.12 -55.75 43.67
CA ARG A 129 -4.04 -56.00 45.12
C ARG A 129 -4.22 -57.47 45.46
N LYS A 130 -5.21 -58.12 44.85
CA LYS A 130 -5.48 -59.55 45.06
C LYS A 130 -4.29 -60.42 44.64
N LYS A 131 -3.67 -60.09 43.50
CA LYS A 131 -2.47 -60.77 43.00
C LYS A 131 -1.28 -60.61 43.95
N ALA A 132 -1.06 -59.42 44.49
CA ALA A 132 0.00 -59.18 45.47
C ALA A 132 -0.20 -59.96 46.78
N GLN A 133 -1.46 -60.11 47.24
CA GLN A 133 -1.75 -60.95 48.41
C GLN A 133 -1.45 -62.42 48.14
N GLU A 134 -1.84 -62.94 46.97
CA GLU A 134 -1.57 -64.32 46.55
C GLU A 134 -0.06 -64.62 46.48
N ASP A 135 0.75 -63.69 45.98
CA ASP A 135 2.21 -63.84 45.92
C ASP A 135 2.91 -63.73 47.29
N THR A 136 2.24 -63.16 48.30
CA THR A 136 2.80 -62.98 49.66
C THR A 136 2.42 -64.14 50.61
N GLU A 137 1.47 -64.99 50.22
CA GLU A 137 1.03 -66.17 50.99
C GLU A 137 1.85 -67.44 50.71
N ILE A 138 3.08 -67.29 50.17
CA ILE A 138 4.07 -68.38 49.98
C ILE A 138 5.06 -68.43 51.15
#